data_AF-A0AAD9ZMH1-F1
#
_entry.id   AF-A0AAD9ZMH1-F1
#
_cell.length_a   1.000
_cell.length_b   1.000
_cell.length_c   1.000
_cell.angle_alpha   90.00
_cell.angle_beta   90.00
_cell.angle_gamma   90.00
#
_symmetry.space_group_name_H-M   'P 1'
#
loop_
_entity.id
_entity.type
_entity.pdbx_description
1 polymer ?
#
loop_
_entity_poly.entity_id
_entity_poly.type
_entity_poly.pdbx_seq_one_letter_code
_entity_poly.pdbx_strand_id
1 'polypeptide(L)'
;MGYKALDVNVISAKDLKDVNLITKMDVYAVVSISGDSQKQKFKTPVKHDGGSNPTWNFPVKFNVDDSLAHQNGMDWDFGVN
;
A
#
# COMPACT_ATOMS: atom_id res chain seq x y z
N MET A 1 -23.61 3.29 -5.02
CA MET A 1 -22.22 2.80 -5.02
C MET A 1 -21.58 3.30 -3.74
N GLY A 2 -21.07 2.39 -2.90
CA GLY A 2 -20.47 2.71 -1.61
C GLY A 2 -18.95 2.73 -1.68
N TYR A 3 -18.31 3.49 -0.79
CA TYR A 3 -16.86 3.48 -0.60
C TYR A 3 -16.56 3.05 0.84
N LYS A 4 -15.58 2.17 1.01
CA LYS A 4 -15.02 1.78 2.30
C LYS A 4 -13.63 2.35 2.48
N ALA A 5 -13.34 2.86 3.66
CA ALA A 5 -12.00 3.31 4.00
C ALA A 5 -11.13 2.12 4.39
N LEU A 6 -9.93 2.03 3.81
CA LEU A 6 -8.88 1.11 4.23
C LEU A 6 -7.72 1.93 4.80
N ASP A 7 -7.49 1.78 6.11
CA ASP A 7 -6.38 2.41 6.82
C ASP A 7 -5.15 1.48 6.81
N VAL A 8 -4.02 1.99 6.30
CA VAL A 8 -2.76 1.28 6.17
C VAL A 8 -1.67 2.10 6.84
N ASN A 9 -0.85 1.49 7.69
CA ASN A 9 0.31 2.16 8.27
C ASN A 9 1.61 1.61 7.69
N VAL A 10 2.40 2.45 7.05
CA VAL A 10 3.73 2.11 6.55
C VAL A 10 4.74 2.31 7.66
N ILE A 11 5.05 1.24 8.39
CA ILE A 11 5.90 1.30 9.57
C ILE A 11 7.38 1.40 9.17
N SER A 12 7.91 0.39 8.50
CA SER A 12 9.34 0.27 8.21
C SER A 12 9.61 -0.67 7.04
N ALA A 13 10.85 -0.65 6.54
CA ALA A 13 11.41 -1.70 5.70
C ALA A 13 12.64 -2.29 6.39
N LYS A 14 12.98 -3.53 6.02
CA LYS A 14 14.12 -4.25 6.58
C LYS A 14 14.91 -4.90 5.45
N ASP A 15 16.23 -4.92 5.62
CA ASP A 15 17.17 -5.61 4.73
C ASP A 15 17.02 -5.18 3.26
N LEU A 16 16.76 -3.88 3.02
CA LEU A 16 16.77 -3.33 1.67
C LEU A 16 18.16 -3.52 1.08
N LYS A 17 18.23 -3.92 -0.19
CA LYS A 17 19.51 -4.09 -0.88
C LYS A 17 20.26 -2.77 -0.88
N ASP A 18 21.39 -2.73 -0.19
CA ASP A 18 22.26 -1.57 -0.21
C ASP A 18 22.92 -1.47 -1.58
N VAL A 19 22.57 -0.42 -2.32
CA VAL A 19 23.16 -0.13 -3.62
C VAL A 19 24.25 0.94 -3.53
N ASN A 20 24.45 1.54 -2.35
CA ASN A 20 25.52 2.50 -2.11
C ASN A 20 26.66 1.82 -1.32
N LEU A 21 27.86 1.82 -1.90
CA LEU A 21 29.05 1.24 -1.25
C LEU A 21 29.77 2.22 -0.31
N ILE A 22 29.41 3.50 -0.33
CA ILE A 22 30.15 4.59 0.34
C ILE A 22 29.25 5.44 1.25
N THR A 23 28.01 5.72 0.86
CA THR A 23 27.07 6.58 1.60
C THR A 23 25.79 5.83 1.94
N LYS A 24 25.04 6.28 2.97
CA LYS A 24 23.74 5.70 3.25
C LYS A 24 22.73 6.11 2.17
N MET A 25 21.76 5.24 1.92
CA MET A 25 20.69 5.51 0.97
C MET A 25 19.61 6.41 1.58
N ASP A 26 19.07 7.30 0.74
CA ASP A 26 17.84 8.03 0.98
C ASP A 26 16.65 7.22 0.44
N VAL A 27 15.73 6.85 1.31
CA VAL A 27 14.70 5.84 1.01
C VAL A 27 13.29 6.33 1.27
N TYR A 28 12.36 5.94 0.40
CA TYR A 28 10.92 6.17 0.54
C TYR A 28 10.13 4.96 0.05
N ALA A 29 8.90 4.80 0.54
CA ALA A 29 7.98 3.78 0.08
C ALA A 29 6.84 4.40 -0.73
N VAL A 30 6.34 3.64 -1.70
CA VAL A 30 5.12 3.96 -2.46
C VAL A 30 4.10 2.86 -2.21
N VAL A 31 2.90 3.25 -1.81
CA VAL A 31 1.78 2.32 -1.58
C VAL A 31 0.70 2.60 -2.61
N SER A 32 0.20 1.52 -3.22
CA SER A 32 -0.89 1.56 -4.20
C SER A 32 -1.73 0.31 -4.11
N ILE A 33 -3.03 0.42 -4.35
CA ILE A 33 -3.94 -0.73 -4.40
C ILE A 33 -4.11 -1.17 -5.85
N SER A 34 -3.83 -2.44 -6.12
CA SER A 34 -4.13 -3.06 -7.42
C SER A 34 -5.63 -3.32 -7.56
N GLY A 35 -6.18 -3.09 -8.75
CA GLY A 35 -7.61 -3.24 -9.01
C GLY A 35 -8.43 -1.99 -8.70
N ASP A 36 -7.83 -0.97 -8.08
CA ASP A 36 -8.47 0.34 -7.96
C ASP A 36 -8.42 1.11 -9.29
N SER A 37 -9.59 1.35 -9.86
CA SER A 37 -9.77 2.19 -11.05
C SER A 37 -9.28 3.62 -10.85
N GLN A 38 -9.30 4.12 -9.61
CA GLN A 38 -8.84 5.47 -9.27
C GLN A 38 -7.30 5.57 -9.16
N LYS A 39 -6.59 4.43 -9.22
CA LYS A 39 -5.11 4.37 -9.16
C LYS A 39 -4.53 5.17 -7.99
N GLN A 40 -5.15 5.11 -6.81
CA GLN A 40 -4.67 5.82 -5.62
C GLN A 40 -3.23 5.40 -5.28
N LYS A 41 -2.35 6.40 -5.11
CA LYS A 41 -0.93 6.21 -4.77
C LYS A 41 -0.52 7.18 -3.68
N PHE A 42 0.15 6.67 -2.67
CA PHE A 42 0.72 7.46 -1.58
C PHE A 42 2.21 7.22 -1.49
N LYS A 43 2.96 8.28 -1.19
CA LYS A 43 4.41 8.21 -0.97
C LYS A 43 4.71 8.62 0.45
N THR A 44 5.57 7.86 1.12
CA THR A 44 6.11 8.30 2.41
C THR A 44 7.07 9.48 2.20
N PRO A 45 7.34 10.27 3.25
CA PRO A 45 8.50 11.15 3.25
C PRO A 45 9.79 10.38 2.95
N VAL A 46 10.75 11.08 2.36
CA VAL A 46 12.09 10.53 2.17
C VAL A 46 12.76 10.44 3.54
N LYS A 47 13.24 9.25 3.89
CA LYS A 47 14.10 9.02 5.04
C LYS A 47 15.54 9.19 4.58
N HIS A 48 16.10 10.37 4.83
CA HIS A 48 17.51 10.62 4.59
C HIS A 48 18.37 9.73 5.49
N ASP A 49 19.46 9.20 4.93
CA ASP A 49 20.37 8.26 5.62
C ASP A 49 19.66 7.04 6.23
N GLY A 50 18.52 6.63 5.66
CA GLY A 50 17.72 5.50 6.16
C GLY A 50 18.40 4.15 5.95
N GLY A 51 19.31 4.07 4.96
CA GLY A 51 20.07 2.86 4.66
C GLY A 51 19.15 1.67 4.38
N SER A 52 19.55 0.50 4.86
CA SER A 52 18.84 -0.75 4.58
C SER A 52 17.59 -0.98 5.46
N ASN A 53 17.40 -0.20 6.53
CA ASN A 53 16.37 -0.43 7.54
C ASN A 53 15.60 0.85 7.95
N PRO A 54 14.95 1.55 7.00
CA PRO A 54 14.23 2.79 7.28
C PRO A 54 12.94 2.56 8.07
N THR A 55 12.56 3.54 8.90
CA THR A 55 11.28 3.60 9.63
C THR A 55 10.59 4.93 9.33
N TRP A 56 9.31 4.87 8.97
CA TRP A 56 8.47 6.02 8.65
C TRP A 56 7.30 6.20 9.62
N ASN A 57 6.61 5.12 10.00
CA ASN A 57 5.35 5.19 10.76
C ASN A 57 4.33 6.15 10.10
N PHE A 58 4.08 5.94 8.81
CA PHE A 58 3.29 6.81 7.96
C PHE A 58 1.89 6.22 7.69
N PRO A 59 0.83 6.77 8.30
CA PRO A 59 -0.54 6.32 8.05
C PRO A 59 -1.04 6.82 6.69
N VAL A 60 -1.75 5.94 6.01
CA VAL A 60 -2.34 6.14 4.68
C VAL A 60 -3.78 5.64 4.73
N LYS A 61 -4.71 6.44 4.19
CA LYS A 61 -6.11 6.06 4.06
C LYS A 61 -6.48 5.97 2.59
N PHE A 62 -6.97 4.81 2.17
CA PHE A 62 -7.51 4.56 0.84
C PHE A 62 -9.03 4.55 0.88
N ASN A 63 -9.67 5.08 -0.17
CA ASN A 63 -11.10 4.91 -0.39
C ASN A 63 -11.31 3.80 -1.42
N VAL A 64 -11.73 2.62 -0.98
CA VAL A 64 -11.96 1.45 -1.85
C VAL A 64 -13.42 1.42 -2.25
N ASP A 65 -13.70 1.37 -3.56
CA ASP A 65 -15.05 1.21 -4.08
C ASP A 65 -15.60 -0.18 -3.73
N ASP A 66 -16.78 -0.25 -3.13
CA ASP A 66 -17.42 -1.52 -2.76
C ASP A 66 -17.64 -2.46 -3.95
N SER A 67 -17.81 -1.90 -5.16
CA SER A 67 -17.94 -2.70 -6.38
C SER A 67 -16.68 -3.51 -6.70
N LEU A 68 -15.49 -3.03 -6.33
CA LEU A 68 -14.22 -3.73 -6.51
C LEU A 68 -14.01 -4.82 -5.46
N ALA A 69 -14.56 -4.64 -4.26
CA ALA A 69 -14.55 -5.68 -3.24
C ALA A 69 -15.45 -6.86 -3.63
N HIS A 70 -16.56 -6.60 -4.34
CA HIS A 70 -17.50 -7.62 -4.79
C HIS A 70 -17.05 -8.37 -6.06
N GLN A 71 -16.20 -7.77 -6.90
CA GLN A 71 -15.71 -8.40 -8.14
C GLN A 71 -14.84 -9.66 -7.93
N ASN A 72 -14.35 -9.91 -6.71
CA ASN A 72 -13.66 -11.16 -6.35
C ASN A 72 -14.59 -12.21 -5.73
N GLY A 73 -15.88 -11.90 -5.53
CA GLY A 73 -16.90 -12.83 -5.09
C GLY A 73 -17.68 -13.33 -6.30
N MET A 74 -17.27 -14.47 -6.85
CA MET A 74 -18.12 -15.22 -7.78
C MET A 74 -19.49 -15.43 -7.15
N ASP A 75 -20.51 -14.98 -7.87
CA ASP A 75 -21.92 -15.19 -7.58
C ASP A 75 -22.16 -16.70 -7.55
N TRP A 76 -22.20 -17.31 -6.36
CA TRP A 76 -22.59 -18.70 -6.20
C TRP A 76 -24.11 -18.74 -6.21
N ASP A 77 -24.64 -19.14 -7.36
CA ASP A 77 -26.05 -19.40 -7.60
C ASP A 77 -26.53 -20.49 -6.63
N PHE A 78 -27.09 -20.09 -5.49
CA PHE A 78 -27.75 -21.03 -4.57
C PHE A 78 -29.19 -21.21 -5.06
N GLY A 79 -29.37 -22.24 -5.88
CA GLY A 79 -30.68 -22.76 -6.22
C GLY A 79 -31.47 -23.11 -4.96
N VAL A 80 -32.63 -22.50 -4.83
CA VAL A 80 -33.68 -22.87 -3.88
C VAL A 80 -34.33 -24.17 -4.32
N ASN A 81 -34.40 -25.15 -3.41
CA ASN A 81 -35.41 -26.21 -3.38
C ASN A 81 -35.99 -26.26 -1.98
#